data_AF-G4YZG6-F1
#
_entry.id   AF-G4YZG6-F1
#
_cell.length_a   1.000
_cell.length_b   1.000
_cell.length_c   1.000
_cell.angle_alpha   90.00
_cell.angle_beta   90.00
_cell.angle_gamma   90.00
#
_symmetry.space_group_name_H-M   'P 1'
#
loop_
_entity.id
_entity.type
_entity.pdbx_description
1 polymer ?
#
loop_
_entity_poly.entity_id
_entity_poly.type
_entity_poly.pdbx_seq_one_letter_code
_entity_poly.pdbx_strand_id
1 'polypeptide(L)'
;MVARGAKKPTGARDAAAQEAMRARHEALALVEEHFRDFDVVWAKVHGFPWWPGVLFHSWDVVRRAGIRTDPKIVASLVVPPPEKVPELDAATGVETGRVRVRRHCLVMFLDKFNFSLVEIDPSNVASFTAHYQVYEHAVMGSKKSKKTEFRRALVKATQLLHMGNGYAEEDLVMLEEPSPAEKKQRMEEVGLGEQEDEDASLDDAWDDREMADDA
;
A
#
# COMPACT_ATOMS: atom_id res chain seq x y z
N MET A 1 56.18 -15.99 -9.96
CA MET A 1 55.04 -16.81 -9.49
C MET A 1 54.33 -16.01 -8.39
N VAL A 2 53.08 -15.58 -8.57
CA VAL A 2 52.35 -14.82 -7.52
C VAL A 2 50.98 -15.45 -7.26
N ALA A 3 50.86 -15.88 -6.00
CA ALA A 3 49.74 -16.27 -5.13
C ALA A 3 48.33 -16.50 -5.69
N ARG A 4 47.76 -17.65 -5.29
CA ARG A 4 46.32 -17.95 -5.30
C ARG A 4 45.73 -17.78 -3.89
N GLY A 5 44.66 -16.99 -3.81
CA GLY A 5 43.46 -17.34 -3.02
C GLY A 5 43.39 -16.88 -1.56
N ALA A 6 42.91 -15.65 -1.34
CA ALA A 6 42.25 -15.27 -0.09
C ALA A 6 40.75 -15.06 -0.38
N LYS A 7 39.90 -15.99 0.07
CA LYS A 7 38.44 -15.78 0.11
C LYS A 7 38.14 -14.77 1.21
N LYS A 8 37.51 -13.64 0.85
CA LYS A 8 37.02 -12.64 1.81
C LYS A 8 35.90 -13.24 2.68
N PRO A 9 35.88 -12.95 4.00
CA PRO A 9 34.81 -13.38 4.88
C PRO A 9 33.53 -12.59 4.58
N THR A 10 32.48 -13.29 4.14
CA THR A 10 31.17 -12.71 3.80
C THR A 10 30.33 -12.35 5.05
N GLY A 11 30.49 -13.08 6.16
CA GLY A 11 29.63 -12.92 7.34
C GLY A 11 29.77 -11.60 8.13
N ALA A 12 30.95 -10.97 8.14
CA ALA A 12 31.14 -9.70 8.84
C ALA A 12 30.44 -8.52 8.15
N ARG A 13 30.27 -8.61 6.83
CA ARG A 13 29.61 -7.58 6.02
C ARG A 13 28.09 -7.61 6.19
N ASP A 14 27.53 -8.80 6.42
CA ASP A 14 26.10 -8.99 6.67
C ASP A 14 25.71 -8.52 8.08
N ALA A 15 26.56 -8.75 9.09
CA ALA A 15 26.34 -8.24 10.44
C ALA A 15 26.36 -6.71 10.50
N ALA A 16 27.35 -6.07 9.86
CA ALA A 16 27.44 -4.61 9.78
C ALA A 16 26.23 -3.99 9.03
N ALA A 17 25.75 -4.65 7.97
CA ALA A 17 24.56 -4.20 7.24
C ALA A 17 23.29 -4.29 8.09
N GLN A 18 23.14 -5.38 8.87
CA GLN A 18 22.02 -5.54 9.80
C GLN A 18 22.07 -4.52 10.94
N GLU A 19 23.25 -4.25 11.49
CA GLU A 19 23.45 -3.23 12.52
C GLU A 19 23.11 -1.83 12.00
N ALA A 20 23.59 -1.47 10.82
CA ALA A 20 23.26 -0.20 10.18
C ALA A 20 21.74 -0.05 9.92
N MET A 21 21.08 -1.13 9.51
CA MET A 21 19.63 -1.14 9.33
C MET A 21 18.89 -0.94 10.66
N ARG A 22 19.32 -1.59 11.75
CA ARG A 22 18.75 -1.38 13.09
C ARG A 22 18.95 0.05 13.58
N ALA A 23 20.16 0.59 13.48
CA ALA A 23 20.45 1.97 13.88
C ALA A 23 19.61 2.98 13.09
N ARG A 24 19.39 2.75 11.79
CA ARG A 24 18.47 3.56 10.98
C ARG A 24 17.02 3.49 11.50
N HIS A 25 16.53 2.31 11.85
CA HIS A 25 15.17 2.17 12.41
C HIS A 25 15.02 2.90 13.74
N GLU A 26 16.01 2.75 14.63
CA GLU A 26 16.02 3.45 15.91
C GLU A 26 16.03 4.97 15.73
N ALA A 27 16.82 5.48 14.79
CA ALA A 27 16.84 6.89 14.46
C ALA A 27 15.49 7.39 13.91
N LEU A 28 14.85 6.63 13.01
CA LEU A 28 13.54 7.00 12.46
C LEU A 28 12.43 6.98 13.50
N ALA A 29 12.50 6.08 14.49
CA ALA A 29 11.54 6.04 15.59
C ALA A 29 11.59 7.28 16.50
N LEU A 30 12.66 8.08 16.44
CA LEU A 30 12.82 9.32 17.20
C LEU A 30 12.35 10.57 16.44
N VAL A 31 12.00 10.45 15.17
CA VAL A 31 11.61 11.60 14.32
C VAL A 31 10.10 11.75 14.30
N GLU A 32 9.62 12.96 14.59
CA GLU A 32 8.22 13.31 14.40
C GLU A 32 7.94 13.64 12.92
N GLU A 33 7.28 12.70 12.23
CA GLU A 33 6.93 12.86 10.82
C GLU A 33 5.76 13.84 10.64
N HIS A 34 5.94 14.80 9.73
CA HIS A 34 4.93 15.79 9.38
C HIS A 34 4.43 15.55 7.96
N PHE A 35 3.19 15.06 7.84
CA PHE A 35 2.59 14.74 6.56
C PHE A 35 1.79 15.90 5.99
N ARG A 36 1.81 16.02 4.66
CA ARG A 36 1.03 16.97 3.86
C ARG A 36 0.02 16.23 2.99
N ASP A 37 -0.95 16.97 2.49
CA ASP A 37 -1.84 16.45 1.45
C ASP A 37 -1.02 15.94 0.27
N PHE A 38 -1.45 14.81 -0.29
CA PHE A 38 -0.83 14.12 -1.42
C PHE A 38 0.50 13.40 -1.11
N ASP A 39 0.94 13.37 0.15
CA ASP A 39 2.10 12.57 0.52
C ASP A 39 1.83 11.08 0.28
N VAL A 40 2.78 10.42 -0.37
CA VAL A 40 2.79 8.97 -0.49
C VAL A 40 3.34 8.38 0.81
N VAL A 41 2.53 7.53 1.44
CA VAL A 41 2.80 7.00 2.78
C VAL A 41 2.64 5.48 2.80
N TRP A 42 3.26 4.87 3.80
CA TRP A 42 2.82 3.58 4.32
C TRP A 42 1.70 3.81 5.31
N ALA A 43 0.62 3.05 5.20
CA ALA A 43 -0.45 3.07 6.18
C ALA A 43 -0.75 1.66 6.70
N LYS A 44 -1.10 1.59 7.96
CA LYS A 44 -1.45 0.38 8.70
C LYS A 44 -2.87 0.50 9.22
N VAL A 45 -3.72 -0.40 8.75
CA VAL A 45 -5.07 -0.59 9.28
C VAL A 45 -5.11 -1.87 10.11
N HIS A 46 -5.91 -1.88 11.16
CA HIS A 46 -6.09 -3.06 12.00
C HIS A 46 -6.52 -4.28 11.15
N GLY A 47 -5.86 -5.43 11.36
CA GLY A 47 -6.14 -6.66 10.59
C GLY A 47 -5.48 -6.75 9.21
N PHE A 48 -4.87 -5.67 8.70
CA PHE A 48 -4.20 -5.64 7.39
C PHE A 48 -2.69 -5.40 7.54
N PRO A 49 -1.84 -5.88 6.62
CA PRO A 49 -0.42 -5.50 6.58
C PRO A 49 -0.24 -4.00 6.32
N TRP A 50 1.00 -3.51 6.48
CA TRP A 50 1.38 -2.19 5.98
C TRP A 50 1.19 -2.12 4.47
N TRP A 51 0.57 -1.06 3.97
CA TRP A 51 0.23 -0.93 2.57
C TRP A 51 0.45 0.51 2.07
N PRO A 52 0.91 0.70 0.83
CA PRO A 52 1.12 2.03 0.30
C PRO A 52 -0.19 2.73 -0.04
N GLY A 53 -0.23 4.03 0.24
CA GLY A 53 -1.38 4.89 -0.03
C GLY A 53 -0.99 6.36 -0.18
N VAL A 54 -1.99 7.18 -0.53
CA VAL A 54 -1.88 8.65 -0.60
C VAL A 54 -2.66 9.26 0.55
N LEU A 55 -2.03 10.17 1.27
CA LEU A 55 -2.59 10.84 2.44
C LEU A 55 -3.36 12.12 2.05
N PHE A 56 -4.49 12.35 2.70
CA PHE A 56 -5.29 13.57 2.62
C PHE A 56 -5.78 13.98 4.01
N HIS A 57 -5.67 15.26 4.34
CA HIS A 57 -6.14 15.80 5.63
C HIS A 57 -7.66 16.01 5.66
N SER A 58 -8.34 16.09 4.51
CA SER A 58 -9.80 16.20 4.46
C SER A 58 -10.41 15.76 3.13
N TRP A 59 -11.71 15.45 3.16
CA TRP A 59 -12.50 15.19 1.94
C TRP A 59 -12.53 16.38 0.97
N ASP A 60 -12.35 17.61 1.46
CA ASP A 60 -12.30 18.78 0.58
C ASP A 60 -11.08 18.74 -0.33
N VAL A 61 -9.94 18.28 0.19
CA VAL A 61 -8.72 18.08 -0.59
C VAL A 61 -8.96 17.01 -1.66
N VAL A 62 -9.56 15.88 -1.28
CA VAL A 62 -9.89 14.77 -2.20
C VAL A 62 -10.81 15.26 -3.32
N ARG A 63 -11.85 16.03 -3.00
CA ARG A 63 -12.78 16.59 -4.00
C ARG A 63 -12.09 17.60 -4.91
N ARG A 64 -11.23 18.49 -4.38
CA ARG A 64 -10.47 19.45 -5.18
C ARG A 64 -9.48 18.77 -6.12
N ALA A 65 -9.00 17.59 -5.76
CA ALA A 65 -8.15 16.76 -6.62
C ALA A 65 -8.90 16.07 -7.76
N GLY A 66 -10.23 16.23 -7.86
CA GLY A 66 -11.05 15.58 -8.89
C GLY A 66 -11.32 14.09 -8.63
N ILE A 67 -10.91 13.56 -7.47
CA ILE A 67 -11.10 12.14 -7.14
C ILE A 67 -12.57 11.89 -6.85
N ARG A 68 -13.20 11.03 -7.66
CA ARG A 68 -14.60 10.64 -7.50
C ARG A 68 -14.75 9.64 -6.36
N THR A 69 -15.67 9.92 -5.45
CA THR A 69 -15.88 9.14 -4.23
C THR A 69 -17.36 8.84 -4.04
N ASP A 70 -17.70 7.62 -3.60
CA ASP A 70 -19.08 7.27 -3.23
C ASP A 70 -19.54 8.14 -2.03
N PRO A 71 -20.67 8.87 -2.14
CA PRO A 71 -21.23 9.63 -1.03
C PRO A 71 -21.41 8.83 0.27
N LYS A 72 -21.66 7.51 0.20
CA LYS A 72 -21.77 6.62 1.37
C LYS A 72 -20.44 6.49 2.12
N ILE A 73 -19.33 6.46 1.41
CA ILE A 73 -17.99 6.40 2.01
C ILE A 73 -17.67 7.75 2.66
N VAL A 74 -17.98 8.85 1.98
CA VAL A 74 -17.76 10.21 2.51
C VAL A 74 -18.55 10.43 3.81
N ALA A 75 -19.81 9.96 3.85
CA ALA A 75 -20.65 10.07 5.05
C ALA A 75 -20.17 9.19 6.22
N SER A 76 -19.49 8.06 5.95
CA SER A 76 -19.06 7.13 7.00
C SER A 76 -17.65 7.43 7.54
N LEU A 77 -16.75 7.98 6.73
CA LEU A 77 -15.37 8.29 7.12
C LEU A 77 -15.19 9.78 7.40
N VAL A 78 -15.80 10.27 8.47
CA VAL A 78 -15.67 11.68 8.87
C VAL A 78 -14.34 11.91 9.57
N VAL A 79 -13.51 12.81 9.05
CA VAL A 79 -12.24 13.19 9.70
C VAL A 79 -12.54 14.06 10.93
N PRO A 80 -12.23 13.60 12.15
CA PRO A 80 -12.46 14.40 13.36
C PRO A 80 -11.49 15.58 13.44
N PRO A 81 -11.88 16.68 14.11
CA PRO A 81 -11.00 17.81 14.33
C PRO A 81 -9.79 17.42 15.20
N PRO A 82 -8.65 18.10 15.07
CA PRO A 82 -7.49 17.88 15.94
C PRO A 82 -7.84 18.05 17.41
N GLU A 83 -7.43 17.08 18.23
CA GLU A 83 -7.72 17.06 19.66
C GLU A 83 -6.43 17.06 20.48
N LYS A 84 -6.39 17.85 21.55
CA LYS A 84 -5.30 17.82 22.52
C LYS A 84 -5.55 16.69 23.51
N VAL A 85 -4.69 15.68 23.50
CA VAL A 85 -4.79 14.54 24.41
C VAL A 85 -3.53 14.46 25.28
N PRO A 86 -3.66 14.07 26.56
CA PRO A 86 -2.51 13.87 27.42
C PRO A 86 -1.63 12.75 26.86
N GLU A 87 -0.32 12.97 26.88
CA GLU A 87 0.67 11.98 26.45
C GLU A 87 0.92 11.01 27.61
N LEU A 88 0.63 9.73 27.35
CA LEU A 88 0.86 8.64 28.30
C LEU A 88 2.26 8.07 28.05
N ASP A 89 2.97 7.80 29.13
CA ASP A 89 4.25 7.11 29.07
C ASP A 89 4.03 5.68 28.54
N ALA A 90 4.67 5.33 27.43
CA ALA A 90 4.45 4.05 26.75
C ALA A 90 4.85 2.83 27.60
N ALA A 91 5.73 2.99 28.60
CA ALA A 91 6.21 1.90 29.46
C ALA A 91 5.37 1.75 30.74
N THR A 92 4.82 2.83 31.27
CA THR A 92 4.15 2.87 32.59
C THR A 92 2.66 3.19 32.52
N GLY A 93 2.18 3.70 31.39
CA GLY A 93 0.78 4.12 31.20
C GLY A 93 0.38 5.34 32.03
N VAL A 94 1.34 6.02 32.66
CA VAL A 94 1.12 7.21 33.49
C VAL A 94 1.19 8.47 32.64
N GLU A 95 0.36 9.46 32.93
CA GLU A 95 0.41 10.76 32.27
C GLU A 95 1.77 11.44 32.50
N THR A 96 2.45 11.78 31.41
CA THR A 96 3.77 12.43 31.44
C THR A 96 3.70 13.94 31.72
N GLY A 97 2.50 14.49 31.85
CA GLY A 97 2.24 15.93 31.92
C GLY A 97 2.42 16.66 30.59
N ARG A 98 2.80 15.96 29.51
CA ARG A 98 2.86 16.49 28.14
C ARG A 98 1.53 16.30 27.44
N VAL A 99 1.27 17.15 26.45
CA VAL A 99 0.04 17.11 25.63
C VAL A 99 0.46 16.89 24.19
N ARG A 100 -0.08 15.85 23.56
CA ARG A 100 0.06 15.60 22.12
C ARG A 100 -1.20 16.03 21.37
N VAL A 101 -1.06 16.43 20.12
CA VAL A 101 -2.21 16.74 19.27
C VAL A 101 -2.55 15.51 18.45
N ARG A 102 -3.64 14.82 18.80
CA ARG A 102 -4.17 13.71 18.03
C ARG A 102 -4.83 14.24 16.76
N ARG A 103 -4.37 13.74 15.61
CA ARG A 103 -4.87 14.09 14.28
C ARG A 103 -5.23 12.83 13.52
N HIS A 104 -6.15 12.97 12.58
CA HIS A 104 -6.54 11.88 11.70
C HIS A 104 -6.42 12.35 10.26
N CYS A 105 -6.22 11.39 9.36
CA CYS A 105 -6.18 11.62 7.93
C CYS A 105 -6.95 10.52 7.19
N LEU A 106 -7.31 10.82 5.94
CA LEU A 106 -7.78 9.84 4.97
C LEU A 106 -6.57 9.29 4.23
N VAL A 107 -6.50 7.98 4.09
CA VAL A 107 -5.54 7.32 3.21
C VAL A 107 -6.29 6.60 2.11
N MET A 108 -5.96 6.93 0.86
CA MET A 108 -6.40 6.20 -0.32
C MET A 108 -5.36 5.13 -0.66
N PHE A 109 -5.68 3.85 -0.51
CA PHE A 109 -4.75 2.78 -0.82
C PHE A 109 -4.60 2.56 -2.31
N LEU A 110 -3.38 2.28 -2.76
CA LEU A 110 -3.04 2.23 -4.19
C LEU A 110 -3.27 0.85 -4.83
N ASP A 111 -3.82 -0.12 -4.12
CA ASP A 111 -4.26 -1.38 -4.72
C ASP A 111 -5.62 -1.25 -5.41
N LYS A 112 -6.62 -0.78 -4.67
CA LYS A 112 -8.03 -0.73 -5.07
C LYS A 112 -8.66 0.66 -4.95
N PHE A 113 -7.88 1.67 -4.59
CA PHE A 113 -8.35 3.05 -4.40
C PHE A 113 -9.45 3.18 -3.34
N ASN A 114 -9.43 2.32 -2.33
CA ASN A 114 -10.31 2.43 -1.17
C ASN A 114 -9.74 3.42 -0.16
N PHE A 115 -10.64 4.12 0.54
CA PHE A 115 -10.29 5.05 1.59
C PHE A 115 -10.35 4.39 2.97
N SER A 116 -9.50 4.84 3.88
CA SER A 116 -9.61 4.55 5.31
C SER A 116 -9.24 5.79 6.11
N LEU A 117 -9.93 5.96 7.24
CA LEU A 117 -9.59 6.98 8.23
C LEU A 117 -8.58 6.39 9.22
N VAL A 118 -7.44 7.03 9.38
CA VAL A 118 -6.36 6.59 10.27
C VAL A 118 -5.85 7.75 11.13
N GLU A 119 -5.48 7.45 12.38
CA GLU A 119 -4.76 8.38 13.24
C GLU A 119 -3.35 8.59 12.67
N ILE A 120 -2.90 9.85 12.61
CA ILE A 120 -1.53 10.20 12.25
C ILE A 120 -0.65 9.89 13.47
N ASP A 121 -0.19 8.65 13.52
CA ASP A 121 0.68 8.09 14.57
C ASP A 121 1.71 7.16 13.91
N PRO A 122 2.96 7.07 14.42
CA PRO A 122 3.99 6.19 13.85
C PRO A 122 3.60 4.71 13.74
N SER A 123 2.61 4.26 14.52
CA SER A 123 2.07 2.89 14.45
C SER A 123 1.13 2.67 13.26
N ASN A 124 0.57 3.76 12.71
CA ASN A 124 -0.49 3.74 11.71
C ASN A 124 -0.07 4.37 10.38
N VAL A 125 0.82 5.35 10.38
CA VAL A 125 1.27 6.07 9.19
C VAL A 125 2.77 6.30 9.27
N ALA A 126 3.47 6.05 8.18
CA ALA A 126 4.92 6.24 8.08
C ALA A 126 5.31 6.73 6.68
N SER A 127 6.37 7.51 6.57
CA SER A 127 6.85 8.01 5.28
C SER A 127 7.24 6.87 4.33
N PHE A 128 6.80 6.97 3.06
CA PHE A 128 7.00 5.89 2.09
C PHE A 128 8.49 5.57 1.85
N THR A 129 9.30 6.59 1.60
CA THR A 129 10.70 6.43 1.20
C THR A 129 11.60 6.06 2.38
N ALA A 130 11.41 6.66 3.55
CA ALA A 130 12.28 6.39 4.70
C ALA A 130 12.06 4.97 5.25
N HIS A 131 10.85 4.43 5.12
CA HIS A 131 10.48 3.11 5.64
C HIS A 131 10.31 2.03 4.55
N TYR A 132 10.64 2.34 3.29
CA TYR A 132 10.40 1.48 2.13
C TYR A 132 10.86 0.03 2.35
N GLN A 133 12.15 -0.16 2.68
CA GLN A 133 12.73 -1.48 2.86
C GLN A 133 12.07 -2.26 4.00
N VAL A 134 11.66 -1.57 5.07
CA VAL A 134 11.09 -2.20 6.27
C VAL A 134 9.79 -2.91 5.94
N TYR A 135 8.88 -2.17 5.34
CA TYR A 135 7.53 -2.66 5.08
C TYR A 135 7.47 -3.50 3.81
N GLU A 136 8.28 -3.21 2.80
CA GLU A 136 8.43 -4.09 1.64
C GLU A 136 8.90 -5.48 2.07
N HIS A 137 10.00 -5.58 2.85
CA HIS A 137 10.49 -6.88 3.31
C HIS A 137 9.47 -7.60 4.21
N ALA A 138 8.79 -6.87 5.12
CA ALA A 138 7.79 -7.45 6.00
C ALA A 138 6.61 -8.08 5.22
N VAL A 139 6.09 -7.37 4.21
CA VAL A 139 4.95 -7.85 3.42
C VAL A 139 5.37 -8.92 2.41
N MET A 140 6.52 -8.75 1.76
CA MET A 140 7.03 -9.71 0.77
C MET A 140 7.52 -11.02 1.40
N GLY A 141 8.03 -10.95 2.62
CA GLY A 141 8.43 -12.11 3.44
C GLY A 141 7.23 -12.88 4.01
N SER A 142 6.04 -12.29 4.05
CA SER A 142 4.84 -12.97 4.53
C SER A 142 4.39 -14.07 3.56
N LYS A 143 3.95 -15.21 4.11
CA LYS A 143 3.37 -16.32 3.33
C LYS A 143 1.90 -16.08 2.96
N LYS A 144 1.21 -15.17 3.66
CA LYS A 144 -0.24 -14.95 3.53
C LYS A 144 -0.60 -13.64 2.82
N SER A 145 0.37 -12.91 2.27
CA SER A 145 0.14 -11.61 1.65
C SER A 145 -0.26 -11.72 0.18
N LYS A 146 -1.12 -10.80 -0.25
CA LYS A 146 -1.50 -10.59 -1.66
C LYS A 146 -0.36 -9.89 -2.41
N LYS A 147 0.68 -10.66 -2.76
CA LYS A 147 1.96 -10.11 -3.26
C LYS A 147 1.82 -9.38 -4.60
N THR A 148 0.92 -9.84 -5.47
CA THR A 148 0.73 -9.21 -6.78
C THR A 148 0.06 -7.85 -6.65
N GLU A 149 -1.03 -7.74 -5.88
CA GLU A 149 -1.67 -6.47 -5.53
C GLU A 149 -0.69 -5.52 -4.86
N PHE A 150 0.10 -6.03 -3.92
CA PHE A 150 1.09 -5.25 -3.21
C PHE A 150 2.16 -4.67 -4.14
N ARG A 151 2.71 -5.48 -5.05
CA ARG A 151 3.68 -5.02 -6.04
C ARG A 151 3.09 -3.96 -6.96
N ARG A 152 1.84 -4.12 -7.42
CA ARG A 152 1.15 -3.09 -8.22
C ARG A 152 1.02 -1.79 -7.43
N ALA A 153 0.59 -1.87 -6.17
CA ALA A 153 0.46 -0.70 -5.31
C ALA A 153 1.83 0.00 -5.07
N LEU A 154 2.92 -0.76 -4.94
CA LEU A 154 4.29 -0.23 -4.86
C LEU A 154 4.72 0.49 -6.14
N VAL A 155 4.43 -0.06 -7.31
CA VAL A 155 4.74 0.58 -8.60
C VAL A 155 4.00 1.91 -8.71
N LYS A 156 2.71 1.94 -8.40
CA LYS A 156 1.89 3.17 -8.39
C LYS A 156 2.42 4.21 -7.41
N ALA A 157 2.77 3.78 -6.19
CA ALA A 157 3.36 4.66 -5.17
C ALA A 157 4.67 5.27 -5.64
N THR A 158 5.52 4.46 -6.27
CA THR A 158 6.79 4.90 -6.85
C THR A 158 6.55 5.88 -7.99
N GLN A 159 5.61 5.60 -8.90
CA GLN A 159 5.27 6.51 -9.99
C GLN A 159 4.80 7.86 -9.44
N LEU A 160 3.87 7.89 -8.48
CA LEU A 160 3.38 9.11 -7.84
C LEU A 160 4.51 9.96 -7.21
N LEU A 161 5.52 9.33 -6.62
CA LEU A 161 6.68 10.04 -6.08
C LEU A 161 7.55 10.71 -7.16
N HIS A 162 7.60 10.13 -8.35
CA HIS A 162 8.44 10.63 -9.45
C HIS A 162 7.70 11.56 -10.41
N MET A 163 6.36 11.63 -10.36
CA MET A 163 5.55 12.54 -11.19
C MET A 163 5.60 14.01 -10.72
N GLY A 164 6.12 14.30 -9.53
CA GLY A 164 6.21 15.67 -8.99
C GLY A 164 4.83 16.28 -8.67
N ASN A 165 4.79 17.60 -8.41
CA ASN A 165 3.58 18.31 -7.94
C ASN A 165 2.52 18.60 -9.03
N GLY A 166 2.71 18.14 -10.27
CA GLY A 166 1.77 18.36 -11.37
C GLY A 166 0.91 17.13 -11.60
N TYR A 167 -0.29 17.08 -11.01
CA TYR A 167 -1.22 15.98 -11.23
C TYR A 167 -2.20 16.35 -12.35
N ALA A 168 -2.27 15.55 -13.42
CA ALA A 168 -3.41 15.54 -14.35
C ALA A 168 -4.31 14.32 -14.08
N GLU A 169 -5.61 14.45 -14.29
CA GLU A 169 -6.61 13.35 -14.17
C GLU A 169 -6.21 12.12 -15.01
N GLU A 170 -5.54 12.37 -16.13
CA GLU A 170 -4.96 11.37 -17.04
C GLU A 170 -3.91 10.47 -16.36
N ASP A 171 -3.11 11.02 -15.44
CA ASP A 171 -2.04 10.29 -14.76
C ASP A 171 -2.57 9.27 -13.75
N LEU A 172 -3.72 9.54 -13.13
CA LEU A 172 -4.38 8.61 -12.21
C LEU A 172 -5.13 7.51 -12.96
N VAL A 173 -5.69 7.81 -14.13
CA VAL A 173 -6.36 6.83 -15.01
C VAL A 173 -5.35 5.85 -15.62
N MET A 174 -4.12 6.29 -15.92
CA MET A 174 -3.03 5.39 -16.34
C MET A 174 -2.62 4.35 -15.28
N LEU A 175 -2.99 4.55 -14.00
CA LEU A 175 -2.78 3.57 -12.94
C LEU A 175 -3.94 2.55 -12.83
N GLU A 176 -5.08 2.81 -13.48
CA GLU A 176 -6.21 1.86 -13.52
C GLU A 176 -6.06 0.84 -14.67
N GLU A 177 -5.44 1.23 -15.78
CA GLU A 177 -5.27 0.32 -16.93
C GLU A 177 -4.05 -0.61 -16.76
N PRO A 178 -4.22 -1.95 -16.82
CA PRO A 178 -3.09 -2.87 -16.86
C PRO A 178 -2.30 -2.67 -18.16
N SER A 179 -0.99 -2.50 -18.02
CA SER A 179 -0.04 -2.32 -19.11
C SER A 179 -0.10 -3.49 -20.10
N PRO A 180 0.33 -3.30 -21.37
CA PRO A 180 0.40 -4.38 -22.36
C PRO A 180 1.25 -5.57 -21.89
N ALA A 181 2.27 -5.32 -21.06
CA ALA A 181 3.10 -6.34 -20.45
C ALA A 181 2.30 -7.19 -19.43
N GLU A 182 1.40 -6.56 -18.67
CA GLU A 182 0.51 -7.25 -17.72
C GLU A 182 -0.59 -8.03 -18.43
N LYS A 183 -1.11 -7.54 -19.56
CA LYS A 183 -2.03 -8.31 -20.42
C LYS A 183 -1.35 -9.57 -20.98
N LYS A 184 -0.09 -9.47 -21.39
CA LYS A 184 0.69 -10.62 -21.89
C LYS A 184 0.95 -11.66 -20.79
N GLN A 185 1.33 -11.22 -19.60
CA GLN A 185 1.58 -12.12 -18.47
C GLN A 185 0.31 -12.83 -18.00
N ARG A 186 -0.84 -12.15 -18.04
CA ARG A 186 -2.15 -12.75 -17.74
C ARG A 186 -2.58 -13.79 -18.78
N MET A 187 -2.15 -13.64 -20.03
CA MET A 187 -2.44 -14.60 -21.10
C MET A 187 -1.52 -15.84 -21.02
N GLU A 188 -0.25 -15.66 -20.62
CA GLU A 188 0.68 -16.77 -20.36
C GLU A 188 0.29 -17.60 -19.12
N GLU A 189 -0.24 -16.97 -18.07
CA GLU A 189 -0.68 -17.68 -16.86
C GLU A 189 -1.95 -18.52 -17.09
N VAL A 190 -2.85 -18.06 -17.96
CA VAL A 190 -4.05 -18.82 -18.37
C VAL A 190 -3.70 -19.93 -19.39
N GLY A 191 -2.66 -19.74 -20.20
CA GLY A 191 -2.19 -20.75 -21.17
C GLY A 191 -1.37 -21.91 -20.58
N LEU A 192 -1.06 -21.89 -19.28
CA LEU A 192 -0.32 -22.95 -18.58
C LEU A 192 -1.21 -23.88 -17.73
N GLY A 193 -2.54 -23.72 -17.81
CA GLY A 193 -3.51 -24.48 -17.03
C GLY A 193 -4.27 -25.59 -17.78
N GLU A 194 -4.03 -25.78 -19.08
CA GLU A 194 -4.73 -26.80 -19.87
C GLU A 194 -3.75 -27.88 -20.35
N GLN A 195 -3.33 -28.74 -19.43
CA GLN A 195 -2.90 -30.09 -19.81
C GLN A 195 -3.23 -31.06 -18.67
N GLU A 196 -4.04 -32.07 -19.02
CA GLU A 196 -4.52 -33.21 -18.22
C GLU A 196 -5.86 -32.98 -17.49
N ASP A 197 -6.97 -33.20 -18.22
CA ASP A 197 -7.83 -34.38 -18.00
C ASP A 197 -8.86 -34.48 -19.15
N GLU A 198 -8.64 -35.44 -20.06
CA GLU A 198 -9.67 -35.96 -20.97
C GLU A 198 -10.67 -36.84 -20.19
N ASP A 199 -11.91 -36.88 -20.69
CA ASP A 199 -13.08 -37.66 -20.25
C ASP A 199 -13.93 -37.16 -19.07
N ALA A 200 -14.81 -36.18 -19.37
CA ALA A 200 -16.20 -36.25 -18.92
C ALA A 200 -17.14 -35.54 -19.91
N SER A 201 -17.77 -36.35 -20.76
CA SER A 201 -18.98 -36.07 -21.55
C SER A 201 -20.00 -35.18 -20.84
N LEU A 202 -20.35 -34.03 -21.43
CA LEU A 202 -21.65 -33.38 -21.29
C LEU A 202 -22.01 -32.65 -22.61
N ASP A 203 -22.39 -33.45 -23.61
CA ASP A 203 -23.51 -33.06 -24.45
C ASP A 203 -24.76 -32.92 -23.55
N ASP A 204 -25.63 -31.98 -23.92
CA ASP A 204 -26.95 -31.64 -23.37
C ASP A 204 -27.10 -30.44 -22.43
N ALA A 205 -28.18 -29.71 -22.72
CA ALA A 205 -28.86 -28.68 -21.95
C ALA A 205 -28.39 -27.22 -22.13
N TRP A 206 -28.44 -26.73 -23.36
CA TRP A 206 -28.84 -25.32 -23.62
C TRP A 206 -29.90 -25.29 -24.71
N ASP A 207 -31.07 -25.87 -24.41
CA ASP A 207 -32.30 -25.61 -25.17
C ASP A 207 -33.18 -24.73 -24.29
N ASP A 208 -33.12 -23.42 -24.52
CA ASP A 208 -34.19 -22.48 -24.20
C ASP A 208 -33.98 -21.23 -25.06
N ARG A 209 -34.42 -21.37 -26.32
CA ARG A 209 -34.57 -20.26 -27.25
C ARG A 209 -36.02 -19.80 -27.17
N GLU A 210 -36.33 -18.91 -26.22
CA GLU A 210 -37.52 -18.07 -26.29
C GLU A 210 -37.44 -17.24 -27.58
N MET A 211 -38.23 -17.62 -28.58
CA MET A 211 -38.55 -16.76 -29.72
C MET A 211 -39.65 -15.79 -29.31
N ALA A 212 -39.40 -14.52 -29.62
CA ALA A 212 -40.29 -13.40 -29.41
C ALA A 212 -41.60 -13.48 -30.20
N ASP A 213 -42.63 -12.87 -29.62
CA ASP A 213 -43.76 -12.07 -30.14
C ASP A 213 -44.35 -12.26 -31.56
N ASP A 214 -45.67 -12.04 -31.57
CA ASP A 214 -46.56 -11.55 -32.64
C ASP A 214 -47.03 -12.52 -33.75
N ALA A 215 -48.25 -13.07 -33.56
CA ALA A 215 -49.48 -12.76 -34.33
C ALA A 215 -50.61 -13.78 -34.05
#